data_AF-A0A7S4T3U2-F1
#
_entry.id   AF-A0A7S4T3U2-F1
#
_cell.length_a   1.000
_cell.length_b   1.000
_cell.length_c   1.000
_cell.angle_alpha   90.00
_cell.angle_beta   90.00
_cell.angle_gamma   90.00
#
_symmetry.space_group_name_H-M   'P 1'
#
loop_
_entity.id
_entity.type
_entity.pdbx_description
1 polymer ?
#
loop_
_entity_poly.entity_id
_entity_poly.type
_entity_poly.pdbx_seq_one_letter_code
_entity_poly.pdbx_strand_id
1 'polypeptide(L)'
;MAQAILDQALWVASCCRGFRSSSRGHPQPRPTSIRGTHNQSARQAKTMACRLAALLAIAASVQATLRYASITSEKAAAEHEAVTANATISQGAQIAPFGKEDTARELQTHAARTQDTLVDAVENAEVAEIKRAVFRALTRLRAATIKEFDTIARLETQAIDAYNDAHHYRAENPLAHLHEDEAPVETDKLKSFH
;
A
#
# COMPACT_ATOMS: atom_id res chain seq x y z
N MET A 1 7.43 -7.35 -22.74
CA MET A 1 7.24 -6.79 -21.38
C MET A 1 6.45 -7.71 -20.44
N ALA A 2 5.47 -8.49 -20.91
CA ALA A 2 4.69 -9.39 -20.05
C ALA A 2 5.49 -10.55 -19.41
N GLN A 3 6.46 -11.12 -20.12
CA GLN A 3 7.28 -12.25 -19.62
C GLN A 3 8.15 -11.87 -18.41
N ALA A 4 8.71 -10.66 -18.40
CA ALA A 4 9.58 -10.18 -17.33
C ALA A 4 8.83 -9.93 -16.01
N ILE A 5 7.53 -9.59 -16.08
CA ILE A 5 6.68 -9.37 -14.91
C ILE A 5 6.26 -10.72 -14.30
N LEU A 6 6.01 -11.74 -15.12
CA LEU A 6 5.73 -13.10 -14.64
C LEU A 6 6.94 -13.74 -13.94
N ASP A 7 8.15 -13.59 -14.48
CA ASP A 7 9.37 -14.13 -13.85
C ASP A 7 9.69 -13.45 -12.51
N GLN A 8 9.39 -12.16 -12.39
CA GLN A 8 9.62 -11.40 -11.15
C GLN A 8 8.59 -11.77 -10.06
N ALA A 9 7.34 -12.05 -10.44
CA ALA A 9 6.30 -12.52 -9.53
C ALA A 9 6.57 -13.96 -9.02
N LEU A 10 7.09 -14.83 -9.88
CA LEU A 10 7.47 -16.20 -9.51
C LEU A 10 8.67 -16.25 -8.55
N TRP A 11 9.64 -15.35 -8.71
CA TRP A 11 10.79 -15.24 -7.81
C TRP A 11 10.38 -14.80 -6.39
N VAL A 12 9.51 -13.78 -6.28
CA VAL A 12 8.97 -13.32 -4.98
C VAL A 12 8.12 -14.39 -4.30
N ALA A 13 7.31 -15.15 -5.06
CA ALA A 13 6.52 -16.25 -4.52
C ALA A 13 7.39 -17.42 -4.01
N SER A 14 8.55 -17.67 -4.64
CA SER A 14 9.51 -18.71 -4.22
C SER A 14 10.22 -18.35 -2.92
N CYS A 15 10.65 -17.08 -2.77
CA CYS A 15 11.24 -16.58 -1.52
C CYS A 15 10.28 -16.65 -0.33
N CYS A 16 8.97 -16.44 -0.53
CA CYS A 16 7.97 -16.59 0.54
C CYS A 16 7.66 -18.06 0.88
N ARG A 17 7.73 -18.99 -0.08
CA ARG A 17 7.37 -20.40 0.14
C ARG A 17 8.47 -21.19 0.88
N GLY A 18 9.74 -20.84 0.69
CA GLY A 18 10.87 -21.43 1.42
C GLY A 18 10.93 -21.11 2.92
N PHE A 19 10.16 -20.12 3.40
CA PHE A 19 10.13 -19.72 4.81
C PHE A 19 9.08 -20.47 5.64
N ARG A 20 8.09 -21.13 5.01
CA ARG A 20 6.97 -21.79 5.72
C ARG A 20 7.26 -23.23 6.18
N SER A 21 8.40 -23.82 5.78
CA SER A 21 8.73 -25.23 6.10
C SER A 21 9.57 -25.42 7.37
N SER A 22 10.06 -24.35 8.01
CA SER A 22 11.01 -24.47 9.14
C SER A 22 10.41 -24.19 10.52
N SER A 23 9.09 -24.03 10.65
CA SER A 23 8.43 -23.58 11.91
C SER A 23 7.34 -24.52 12.44
N ARG A 24 7.56 -25.85 12.44
CA ARG A 24 6.80 -26.77 13.31
C ARG A 24 7.73 -27.63 14.15
N GLY A 25 7.98 -27.17 15.36
CA GLY A 25 8.57 -27.93 16.46
C GLY A 25 8.20 -27.26 17.78
N HIS A 26 7.44 -27.96 18.62
CA HIS A 26 7.00 -27.53 19.96
C HIS A 26 8.17 -27.07 20.85
N PRO A 27 8.00 -26.06 21.73
CA PRO A 27 8.93 -25.81 22.82
C PRO A 27 8.39 -26.35 24.16
N GLN A 28 9.16 -27.23 24.80
CA GLN A 28 9.08 -27.52 26.24
C GLN A 28 9.89 -26.48 27.05
N PRO A 29 9.62 -26.28 28.35
CA PRO A 29 10.24 -25.21 29.13
C PRO A 29 11.62 -25.56 29.74
N ARG A 30 12.42 -24.49 29.84
CA ARG A 30 13.78 -24.19 30.37
C ARG A 30 14.42 -25.11 31.43
N PRO A 31 15.77 -25.02 31.57
CA PRO A 31 16.30 -24.19 32.66
C PRO A 31 17.46 -23.24 32.28
N THR A 32 17.81 -22.43 33.29
CA THR A 32 18.69 -21.26 33.41
C THR A 32 20.15 -21.40 32.97
N SER A 33 20.71 -20.29 32.47
CA SER A 33 22.05 -19.71 32.76
C SER A 33 22.85 -19.26 31.53
N ILE A 34 23.20 -17.97 31.54
CA ILE A 34 24.41 -17.32 30.98
C ILE A 34 24.88 -17.78 29.59
N ARG A 35 24.42 -17.07 28.53
CA ARG A 35 25.25 -16.74 27.35
C ARG A 35 24.66 -15.59 26.52
N GLY A 36 24.75 -14.37 27.05
CA GLY A 36 24.49 -13.16 26.29
C GLY A 36 25.75 -12.72 25.55
N THR A 37 25.77 -12.84 24.22
CA THR A 37 26.50 -11.99 23.23
C THR A 37 26.49 -12.60 21.82
N HIS A 38 26.32 -13.92 21.66
CA HIS A 38 26.42 -14.59 20.34
C HIS A 38 25.22 -14.43 19.38
N ASN A 39 24.11 -13.79 19.78
CA ASN A 39 22.90 -13.64 18.94
C ASN A 39 22.56 -12.16 18.63
N GLN A 40 23.39 -11.19 19.04
CA GLN A 40 23.14 -9.77 18.76
C GLN A 40 23.52 -9.39 17.32
N SER A 41 24.65 -9.88 16.80
CA SER A 41 25.10 -9.60 15.42
C SER A 41 24.17 -10.20 14.37
N ALA A 42 23.64 -11.42 14.60
CA ALA A 42 22.68 -12.07 13.71
C ALA A 42 21.30 -11.40 13.71
N ARG A 43 20.86 -10.87 14.85
CA ARG A 43 19.62 -10.06 14.95
C ARG A 43 19.79 -8.69 14.28
N GLN A 44 20.94 -8.04 14.48
CA GLN A 44 21.27 -6.77 13.83
C GLN A 44 21.36 -6.93 12.30
N ALA A 45 22.01 -7.98 11.79
CA ALA A 45 22.08 -8.28 10.36
C ALA A 45 20.69 -8.53 9.72
N LYS A 46 19.80 -9.25 10.41
CA LYS A 46 18.42 -9.48 9.94
C LYS A 46 17.58 -8.20 9.92
N THR A 47 17.72 -7.33 10.92
CA THR A 47 17.02 -6.03 10.92
C THR A 47 17.53 -5.07 9.86
N MET A 48 18.84 -5.10 9.56
CA MET A 48 19.46 -4.31 8.50
C MET A 48 19.02 -4.78 7.11
N ALA A 49 19.01 -6.11 6.88
CA ALA A 49 18.56 -6.68 5.60
C ALA A 49 17.08 -6.37 5.31
N CYS A 50 16.22 -6.41 6.33
CA CYS A 50 14.81 -6.08 6.20
C CYS A 50 14.58 -4.59 5.92
N ARG A 51 15.38 -3.70 6.55
CA ARG A 51 15.36 -2.26 6.29
C ARG A 51 15.86 -1.90 4.88
N LEU A 52 16.92 -2.56 4.40
CA LEU A 52 17.42 -2.39 3.03
C LEU A 52 16.40 -2.86 1.98
N ALA A 53 15.74 -4.00 2.21
CA ALA A 53 14.68 -4.49 1.32
C ALA A 53 13.46 -3.54 1.28
N ALA A 54 13.07 -2.98 2.43
CA ALA A 54 12.00 -1.99 2.51
C ALA A 54 12.36 -0.68 1.77
N LEU A 55 13.60 -0.20 1.90
CA LEU A 55 14.09 0.99 1.20
C LEU A 55 14.15 0.79 -0.33
N LEU A 56 14.57 -0.40 -0.79
CA LEU A 56 14.59 -0.74 -2.21
C LEU A 56 13.19 -0.83 -2.83
N ALA A 57 12.21 -1.38 -2.09
CA ALA A 57 10.82 -1.42 -2.55
C ALA A 57 10.19 -0.03 -2.65
N ILE A 58 10.51 0.86 -1.70
CA ILE A 58 10.09 2.27 -1.75
C ILE A 58 10.74 2.96 -2.97
N ALA A 59 12.03 2.75 -3.22
CA ALA A 59 12.72 3.34 -4.37
C ALA A 59 12.13 2.88 -5.73
N ALA A 60 11.74 1.60 -5.85
CA ALA A 60 11.08 1.09 -7.06
C ALA A 60 9.70 1.72 -7.29
N SER A 61 8.93 1.94 -6.22
CA SER A 61 7.62 2.63 -6.31
C SER A 61 7.77 4.10 -6.71
N VAL A 62 8.82 4.78 -6.22
CA VAL A 62 9.16 6.17 -6.57
C VAL A 62 9.56 6.29 -8.05
N GLN A 63 10.36 5.35 -8.55
CA GLN A 63 10.72 5.28 -9.98
C GLN A 63 9.53 4.99 -10.89
N ALA A 64 8.55 4.19 -10.44
CA ALA A 64 7.31 3.98 -11.18
C ALA A 64 6.45 5.25 -11.25
N THR A 65 6.33 6.01 -10.16
CA THR A 65 5.65 7.31 -10.17
C THR A 65 6.37 8.37 -11.01
N LEU A 66 7.71 8.41 -11.00
CA LEU A 66 8.49 9.32 -11.84
C LEU A 66 8.33 9.00 -13.33
N ARG A 67 8.28 7.70 -13.70
CA ARG A 67 8.01 7.27 -15.08
C ARG A 67 6.59 7.60 -15.53
N TYR A 68 5.60 7.47 -14.65
CA TYR A 68 4.23 7.86 -14.98
C TYR A 68 4.10 9.37 -15.14
N ALA A 69 4.77 10.15 -14.27
CA ALA A 69 4.84 11.61 -14.38
C ALA A 69 5.54 12.08 -15.66
N SER A 70 6.63 11.43 -16.08
CA SER A 70 7.31 11.75 -17.34
C SER A 70 6.44 11.46 -18.56
N ILE A 71 5.66 10.37 -18.57
CA ILE A 71 4.73 10.05 -19.66
C ILE A 71 3.61 11.10 -19.76
N THR A 72 3.09 11.58 -18.62
CA THR A 72 2.08 12.66 -18.63
C THR A 72 2.67 14.02 -19.04
N SER A 73 3.95 14.27 -18.72
CA SER A 73 4.65 15.50 -19.08
C SER A 73 4.99 15.54 -20.58
N GLU A 74 5.43 14.42 -21.17
CA GLU A 74 5.70 14.34 -22.62
C GLU A 74 4.40 14.49 -23.43
N LYS A 75 3.28 13.93 -22.95
CA LYS A 75 1.97 14.11 -23.58
C LYS A 75 1.47 15.55 -23.48
N ALA A 76 1.63 16.19 -22.32
CA ALA A 76 1.27 17.60 -22.13
C ALA A 76 2.18 18.56 -22.92
N ALA A 77 3.47 18.24 -23.09
CA ALA A 77 4.41 19.02 -23.89
C ALA A 77 4.13 18.91 -25.39
N ALA A 78 3.79 17.71 -25.89
CA ALA A 78 3.40 17.50 -27.28
C ALA A 78 2.10 18.26 -27.65
N GLU A 79 1.17 18.37 -26.71
CA GLU A 79 -0.08 19.13 -26.89
C GLU A 79 0.13 20.65 -26.81
N HIS A 80 1.07 21.12 -25.96
CA HIS A 80 1.39 22.55 -25.84
C HIS A 80 2.18 23.07 -27.06
N GLU A 81 3.03 22.25 -27.68
CA GLU A 81 3.75 22.61 -28.91
C GLU A 81 2.79 22.75 -30.11
N ALA A 82 1.74 21.92 -30.18
CA ALA A 82 0.68 22.03 -31.20
C ALA A 82 -0.19 23.29 -31.03
N VAL A 83 -0.50 23.68 -29.79
CA VAL A 83 -1.27 24.91 -29.50
C VAL A 83 -0.44 26.18 -29.80
N THR A 84 0.88 26.16 -29.57
CA THR A 84 1.75 27.31 -29.89
C THR A 84 2.14 27.41 -31.37
N ALA A 85 2.19 26.29 -32.10
CA ALA A 85 2.45 26.30 -33.55
C ALA A 85 1.32 27.00 -34.33
N ASN A 86 0.08 26.94 -33.82
CA ASN A 86 -1.09 27.63 -34.41
C ASN A 86 -1.32 29.05 -33.83
N ALA A 87 -0.60 29.43 -32.76
CA ALA A 87 -0.66 30.78 -32.17
C ALA A 87 0.20 31.81 -32.92
N THR A 88 0.91 31.39 -33.98
CA THR A 88 1.44 32.31 -34.98
C THR A 88 0.31 32.77 -35.91
N ILE A 89 -0.73 33.39 -35.35
CA ILE A 89 -1.60 34.27 -36.14
C ILE A 89 -0.69 35.42 -36.54
N SER A 90 -0.16 35.31 -37.75
CA SER A 90 0.76 36.27 -38.33
C SER A 90 0.20 37.66 -38.17
N GLN A 91 0.98 38.48 -37.48
CA GLN A 91 0.79 39.92 -37.41
C GLN A 91 0.55 40.43 -38.84
N GLY A 92 -0.67 40.90 -39.12
CA GLY A 92 -1.00 41.59 -40.36
C GLY A 92 -0.95 40.73 -41.62
N ALA A 93 -1.60 39.56 -41.64
CA ALA A 93 -1.91 38.90 -42.91
C ALA A 93 -2.60 39.91 -43.85
N GLN A 94 -1.99 40.22 -44.99
CA GLN A 94 -2.58 41.09 -46.01
C GLN A 94 -3.88 40.44 -46.51
N ILE A 95 -5.00 40.86 -45.94
CA ILE A 95 -6.33 40.42 -46.34
C ILE A 95 -6.55 40.98 -47.75
N ALA A 96 -6.69 40.08 -48.73
CA ALA A 96 -7.08 40.47 -50.08
C ALA A 96 -8.39 41.28 -50.03
N PRO A 97 -8.59 42.26 -50.94
CA PRO A 97 -9.78 43.10 -50.92
C PRO A 97 -11.06 42.25 -50.88
N PHE A 98 -12.01 42.66 -50.03
CA PHE A 98 -13.30 41.98 -49.81
C PHE A 98 -13.97 41.61 -51.13
N GLY A 99 -14.53 40.39 -51.22
CA GLY A 99 -15.32 39.93 -52.36
C GLY A 99 -14.68 38.87 -53.26
N LYS A 100 -13.54 38.28 -52.87
CA LYS A 100 -13.00 37.07 -53.53
C LYS A 100 -13.42 35.82 -52.75
N GLU A 101 -14.05 34.87 -53.45
CA GLU A 101 -14.57 33.62 -52.85
C GLU A 101 -13.44 32.79 -52.22
N ASP A 102 -12.26 32.77 -52.85
CA ASP A 102 -11.12 31.96 -52.43
C ASP A 102 -10.58 32.39 -51.04
N THR A 103 -10.50 33.70 -50.77
CA THR A 103 -10.01 34.19 -49.47
C THR A 103 -11.04 34.02 -48.36
N ALA A 104 -12.34 34.11 -48.68
CA ALA A 104 -13.39 33.76 -47.74
C ALA A 104 -13.36 32.28 -47.36
N ARG A 105 -13.10 31.39 -48.33
CA ARG A 105 -12.98 29.94 -48.12
C ARG A 105 -11.79 29.59 -47.21
N GLU A 106 -10.65 30.23 -47.41
CA GLU A 106 -9.46 30.04 -46.59
C GLU A 106 -9.68 30.50 -45.14
N LEU A 107 -10.28 31.68 -44.95
CA LEU A 107 -10.61 32.20 -43.61
C LEU A 107 -11.63 31.32 -42.88
N GLN A 108 -12.65 30.81 -43.57
CA GLN A 108 -13.59 29.85 -43.01
C GLN A 108 -12.92 28.54 -42.61
N THR A 109 -12.03 28.03 -43.45
CA THR A 109 -11.30 26.78 -43.17
C THR A 109 -10.35 26.96 -41.98
N HIS A 110 -9.68 28.11 -41.86
CA HIS A 110 -8.84 28.43 -40.71
C HIS A 110 -9.66 28.57 -39.42
N ALA A 111 -10.81 29.25 -39.48
CA ALA A 111 -11.71 29.37 -38.35
C ALA A 111 -12.25 28.00 -37.89
N ALA A 112 -12.62 27.12 -38.82
CA ALA A 112 -13.06 25.76 -38.51
C ALA A 112 -11.97 24.94 -37.81
N ARG A 113 -10.74 24.93 -38.34
CA ARG A 113 -9.61 24.24 -37.69
C ARG A 113 -9.30 24.77 -36.30
N THR A 114 -9.46 26.08 -36.09
CA THR A 114 -9.28 26.71 -34.78
C THR A 114 -10.37 26.24 -33.81
N GLN A 115 -11.62 26.08 -34.27
CA GLN A 115 -12.70 25.53 -33.45
C GLN A 115 -12.43 24.07 -33.06
N ASP A 116 -12.00 23.22 -34.00
CA ASP A 116 -11.68 21.83 -33.72
C ASP A 116 -10.58 21.71 -32.65
N THR A 117 -9.53 22.54 -32.75
CA THR A 117 -8.43 22.56 -31.76
C THR A 117 -8.93 23.00 -30.37
N LEU A 118 -9.89 23.92 -30.31
CA LEU A 118 -10.49 24.34 -29.03
C LEU A 118 -11.38 23.26 -28.44
N VAL A 119 -12.08 22.49 -29.27
CA VAL A 119 -12.87 21.33 -28.82
C VAL A 119 -11.95 20.26 -28.25
N ASP A 120 -10.86 19.91 -28.95
CA ASP A 120 -9.86 18.95 -28.46
C ASP A 120 -9.26 19.39 -27.11
N ALA A 121 -8.98 20.69 -26.96
CA ALA A 121 -8.47 21.25 -25.72
C ALA A 121 -9.49 21.13 -24.57
N VAL A 122 -10.78 21.37 -24.84
CA VAL A 122 -11.85 21.23 -23.85
C VAL A 122 -12.03 19.76 -23.44
N GLU A 123 -12.04 18.83 -24.40
CA GLU A 123 -12.17 17.40 -24.13
C GLU A 123 -11.01 16.89 -23.28
N ASN A 124 -9.78 17.31 -23.59
CA ASN A 124 -8.60 16.94 -22.81
C ASN A 124 -8.61 17.57 -21.40
N ALA A 125 -9.07 18.82 -21.29
CA ALA A 125 -9.22 19.49 -19.99
C ALA A 125 -10.25 18.78 -19.10
N GLU A 126 -11.36 18.30 -19.67
CA GLU A 126 -12.37 17.54 -18.93
C GLU A 126 -11.79 16.23 -18.38
N VAL A 127 -11.06 15.47 -19.22
CA VAL A 127 -10.39 14.25 -18.80
C VAL A 127 -9.41 14.51 -17.66
N ALA A 128 -8.68 15.63 -17.69
CA ALA A 128 -7.76 16.03 -16.64
C ALA A 128 -8.49 16.36 -15.32
N GLU A 129 -9.60 17.10 -15.38
CA GLU A 129 -10.36 17.46 -14.18
C GLU A 129 -11.06 16.24 -13.56
N ILE A 130 -11.61 15.33 -14.37
CA ILE A 130 -12.18 14.08 -13.86
C ILE A 130 -11.12 13.28 -13.11
N LYS A 131 -9.93 13.09 -13.68
CA LYS A 131 -8.82 12.40 -13.00
C LYS A 131 -8.49 13.10 -11.68
N ARG A 132 -8.32 14.42 -11.70
CA ARG A 132 -8.02 15.21 -10.51
C ARG A 132 -9.08 15.07 -9.42
N ALA A 133 -10.36 15.16 -9.76
CA ALA A 133 -11.47 14.99 -8.83
C ALA A 133 -11.53 13.58 -8.26
N VAL A 134 -11.40 12.55 -9.11
CA VAL A 134 -11.42 11.14 -8.70
C VAL A 134 -10.24 10.80 -7.78
N PHE A 135 -9.02 11.19 -8.13
CA PHE A 135 -7.86 10.93 -7.27
C PHE A 135 -7.96 11.66 -5.91
N ARG A 136 -8.53 12.87 -5.89
CA ARG A 136 -8.82 13.56 -4.63
C ARG A 136 -9.87 12.83 -3.80
N ALA A 137 -10.95 12.37 -4.42
CA ALA A 137 -11.99 11.59 -3.75
C ALA A 137 -11.44 10.27 -3.19
N LEU A 138 -10.69 9.51 -3.99
CA LEU A 138 -10.05 8.25 -3.56
C LEU A 138 -9.03 8.46 -2.44
N THR A 139 -8.29 9.57 -2.45
CA THR A 139 -7.37 9.89 -1.35
C THR A 139 -8.13 10.16 -0.05
N ARG A 140 -9.26 10.88 -0.11
CA ARG A 140 -10.13 11.11 1.06
C ARG A 140 -10.79 9.82 1.54
N LEU A 141 -11.28 9.00 0.61
CA LEU A 141 -11.86 7.68 0.91
C LEU A 141 -10.85 6.80 1.63
N ARG A 142 -9.61 6.72 1.12
CA ARG A 142 -8.54 5.94 1.75
C ARG A 142 -8.21 6.43 3.17
N ALA A 143 -8.17 7.74 3.38
CA ALA A 143 -7.94 8.28 4.72
C ALA A 143 -9.10 7.94 5.68
N ALA A 144 -10.35 8.05 5.19
CA ALA A 144 -11.54 7.68 5.95
C ALA A 144 -11.55 6.18 6.29
N THR A 145 -11.29 5.29 5.32
CA THR A 145 -11.31 3.85 5.55
C THR A 145 -10.24 3.41 6.53
N ILE A 146 -9.01 3.95 6.43
CA ILE A 146 -7.95 3.66 7.41
C ILE A 146 -8.39 4.08 8.82
N LYS A 147 -9.02 5.25 8.96
CA LYS A 147 -9.55 5.71 10.24
C LYS A 147 -10.68 4.82 10.75
N GLU A 148 -11.59 4.38 9.89
CA GLU A 148 -12.67 3.47 10.26
C GLU A 148 -12.14 2.11 10.72
N PHE A 149 -11.15 1.54 10.01
CA PHE A 149 -10.50 0.29 10.43
C PHE A 149 -9.77 0.43 11.77
N ASP A 150 -9.08 1.55 12.03
CA ASP A 150 -8.46 1.81 13.33
C ASP A 150 -9.50 1.96 14.45
N THR A 151 -10.66 2.55 14.14
CA THR A 151 -11.75 2.69 15.09
C THR A 151 -12.37 1.33 15.44
N ILE A 152 -12.63 0.48 14.44
CA ILE A 152 -13.16 -0.88 14.64
C ILE A 152 -12.20 -1.70 15.50
N ALA A 153 -10.90 -1.68 15.19
CA ALA A 153 -9.91 -2.44 15.97
C ALA A 153 -9.88 -2.03 17.45
N ARG A 154 -10.03 -0.73 17.76
CA ARG A 154 -10.14 -0.26 19.16
C ARG A 154 -11.42 -0.75 19.82
N LEU A 155 -12.54 -0.67 19.13
CA LEU A 155 -13.84 -1.13 19.65
C LEU A 155 -13.84 -2.64 19.91
N GLU A 156 -13.24 -3.44 19.01
CA GLU A 156 -13.10 -4.89 19.19
C GLU A 156 -12.23 -5.22 20.40
N THR A 157 -11.12 -4.50 20.60
CA THR A 157 -10.26 -4.70 21.76
C THR A 157 -11.01 -4.38 23.06
N GLN A 158 -11.72 -3.25 23.10
CA GLN A 158 -12.55 -2.87 24.26
C GLN A 158 -13.65 -3.88 24.55
N ALA A 159 -14.28 -4.43 23.50
CA ALA A 159 -15.32 -5.45 23.65
C ALA A 159 -14.74 -6.76 24.24
N ILE A 160 -13.55 -7.16 23.80
CA ILE A 160 -12.84 -8.32 24.34
C ILE A 160 -12.46 -8.09 25.81
N ASP A 161 -11.89 -6.92 26.12
CA ASP A 161 -11.47 -6.57 27.48
C ASP A 161 -12.68 -6.56 28.43
N ALA A 162 -13.77 -5.89 28.04
CA ALA A 162 -15.00 -5.85 28.84
C ALA A 162 -15.63 -7.24 29.03
N TYR A 163 -15.58 -8.10 28.01
CA TYR A 163 -16.06 -9.48 28.13
C TYR A 163 -15.21 -10.29 29.12
N ASN A 164 -13.88 -10.16 29.05
CA ASN A 164 -12.94 -10.84 29.95
C ASN A 164 -13.07 -10.36 31.40
N ASP A 165 -13.36 -9.07 31.61
CA ASP A 165 -13.60 -8.50 32.94
C ASP A 165 -14.91 -9.03 33.55
N ALA A 166 -15.94 -9.27 32.71
CA ALA A 166 -17.22 -9.81 33.17
C ALA A 166 -17.20 -11.34 33.39
N HIS A 167 -16.33 -12.09 32.71
CA HIS A 167 -16.31 -13.56 32.72
C HIS A 167 -14.95 -14.10 33.20
N HIS A 168 -14.81 -14.25 34.51
CA HIS A 168 -13.62 -14.86 35.10
C HIS A 168 -13.75 -16.38 35.10
N TYR A 169 -13.16 -17.05 34.10
CA TYR A 169 -13.23 -18.50 33.96
C TYR A 169 -12.85 -19.27 35.25
N ARG A 170 -11.87 -18.78 36.00
CA ARG A 170 -11.47 -19.39 37.29
C ARG A 170 -12.49 -19.22 38.42
N ALA A 171 -13.28 -18.15 38.39
CA ALA A 171 -14.34 -17.92 39.37
C ALA A 171 -15.58 -18.78 39.03
N GLU A 172 -15.88 -18.94 37.75
CA GLU A 172 -17.01 -19.76 37.27
C GLU A 172 -16.69 -21.27 37.22
N ASN A 173 -15.40 -21.64 37.19
CA ASN A 173 -14.94 -23.04 37.19
C ASN A 173 -13.87 -23.22 38.27
N PRO A 174 -14.28 -23.42 39.55
CA PRO A 174 -13.33 -23.61 40.64
C PRO A 174 -12.50 -24.87 40.41
N LEU A 175 -11.18 -24.72 40.52
CA LEU A 175 -10.23 -25.82 40.40
C LEU A 175 -10.09 -26.50 41.76
N ALA A 176 -10.79 -27.61 41.95
CA ALA A 176 -10.52 -28.52 43.06
C ALA A 176 -9.23 -29.29 42.77
N HIS A 177 -8.22 -29.14 43.62
CA HIS A 177 -6.97 -29.88 43.50
C HIS A 177 -7.07 -31.13 44.35
N LEU A 178 -6.89 -32.31 43.73
CA LEU A 178 -7.08 -33.61 44.38
C LEU A 178 -6.27 -33.78 45.68
N HIS A 179 -5.13 -33.11 45.80
CA HIS A 179 -4.26 -33.15 46.98
C HIS A 179 -4.73 -32.28 48.15
N GLU A 180 -5.72 -31.39 47.96
CA GLU A 180 -6.31 -30.61 49.06
C GLU A 180 -7.28 -31.45 49.90
N ASP A 181 -7.88 -32.48 49.30
CA ASP A 181 -8.78 -33.44 49.97
C ASP A 181 -8.06 -34.74 50.39
N GLU A 182 -6.77 -34.89 50.09
CA GLU A 182 -5.96 -36.04 50.49
C GLU A 182 -5.59 -35.94 51.98
N ALA A 183 -5.91 -36.99 52.74
CA ALA A 183 -5.50 -37.07 54.14
C ALA A 183 -3.97 -36.94 54.26
N PRO A 184 -3.44 -36.17 55.24
CA PRO A 184 -2.01 -36.06 55.44
C PRO A 184 -1.43 -37.46 55.56
N VAL A 185 -0.38 -37.75 54.77
CA VAL A 185 0.30 -39.04 54.82
C VAL A 185 0.80 -39.24 56.25
N GLU A 186 0.19 -40.18 56.97
CA GLU A 186 0.62 -40.61 58.29
C GLU A 186 2.10 -40.99 58.19
N THR A 187 2.98 -40.14 58.71
CA THR A 187 4.41 -40.41 58.73
C THR A 187 4.69 -41.42 59.82
N ASP A 188 4.31 -42.66 59.55
CA ASP A 188 4.60 -43.77 60.42
C ASP A 188 6.06 -44.19 60.22
N LYS A 189 6.95 -43.45 60.88
CA LYS A 189 8.40 -43.69 60.87
C LYS A 189 8.78 -44.98 61.60
N LEU A 190 7.82 -45.73 62.17
CA LEU A 190 8.06 -46.91 63.01
C LEU A 190 7.24 -48.16 62.64
N LYS A 191 6.28 -48.10 61.72
CA LYS A 191 5.53 -49.30 61.25
C LYS A 191 6.05 -49.94 59.96
N SER A 192 7.07 -49.40 59.31
CA SER A 192 7.71 -50.12 58.20
C SER A 192 8.75 -51.10 58.74
N PHE A 193 8.57 -52.38 58.38
CA PHE A 193 9.48 -53.52 58.53
C PHE A 193 9.34 -54.33 59.84
N HIS A 194 8.49 -55.36 59.78
CA HIS A 194 8.64 -56.63 60.50
C HIS A 194 8.85 -57.74 59.45
#